data_AF-A0AAV9TXN1-F1
#
_entry.id   AF-A0AAV9TXN1-F1
#
_cell.length_a   1.000
_cell.length_b   1.000
_cell.length_c   1.000
_cell.angle_alpha   90.00
_cell.angle_beta   90.00
_cell.angle_gamma   90.00
#
_symmetry.space_group_name_H-M   'P 1'
#
loop_
_entity.id
_entity.type
_entity.pdbx_description
1 polymer ?
#
loop_
_entity_poly.entity_id
_entity_poly.type
_entity_poly.pdbx_seq_one_letter_code
_entity_poly.pdbx_strand_id
1 'polypeptide(L)'
;MLAQVENRQERDLLLAQNTYQGVETPDFRELLDYYCDSNMPLLPVDEAQVTLGLKLLHENPDLDPLGTIWGRNPMFKALRRLTQTDSSSSPKESAKKSMASMITAANTAEDAIQIVVSALTTRLSSTIAGMDPEDMDQSKPIQAYGIDSLQVMELRSWFLRNFKADLPTFSILGAPSISALASSIVDKSGLRSKV
;
A
#
# COMPACT_ATOMS: atom_id res chain seq x y z
N MET A 1 19.80 23.68 -10.26
CA MET A 1 20.26 22.43 -10.89
C MET A 1 21.17 21.57 -9.98
N LEU A 2 21.81 22.13 -8.93
CA LEU A 2 22.64 21.38 -7.99
C LEU A 2 21.86 20.63 -6.88
N ALA A 3 20.73 21.18 -6.41
CA ALA A 3 19.95 20.59 -5.30
C ALA A 3 19.24 19.25 -5.63
N GLN A 4 19.02 18.92 -6.91
CA GLN A 4 18.38 17.65 -7.31
C GLN A 4 19.35 16.47 -7.38
N VAL A 5 20.65 16.71 -7.28
CA VAL A 5 21.67 15.65 -7.36
C VAL A 5 21.96 15.06 -5.98
N GLU A 6 21.85 15.86 -4.92
CA GLU A 6 22.45 15.53 -3.62
C GLU A 6 21.72 14.40 -2.87
N ASN A 7 20.43 14.16 -3.12
CA ASN A 7 19.65 13.12 -2.43
C ASN A 7 18.72 12.32 -3.36
N ARG A 8 19.18 12.02 -4.57
CA ARG A 8 18.32 11.30 -5.55
C ARG A 8 17.95 9.90 -5.07
N GLN A 9 18.92 9.15 -4.53
CA GLN A 9 18.68 7.79 -4.02
C GLN A 9 17.73 7.80 -2.81
N GLU A 10 17.91 8.72 -1.87
CA GLU A 10 17.04 8.85 -0.70
C GLU A 10 15.61 9.25 -1.09
N ARG A 11 15.48 10.19 -2.04
CA ARG A 11 14.17 10.58 -2.59
C ARG A 11 13.47 9.40 -3.24
N ASP A 12 14.19 8.66 -4.09
CA ASP A 12 13.63 7.51 -4.80
C ASP A 12 13.24 6.40 -3.81
N LEU A 13 14.01 6.20 -2.73
CA LEU A 13 13.66 5.29 -1.63
C LEU A 13 12.40 5.74 -0.88
N LEU A 14 12.31 7.02 -0.50
CA LEU A 14 11.16 7.55 0.24
C LEU A 14 9.85 7.53 -0.56
N LEU A 15 9.96 7.74 -1.89
CA LEU A 15 8.86 7.61 -2.84
C LEU A 15 8.46 6.12 -3.01
N ALA A 16 9.44 5.22 -3.14
CA ALA A 16 9.19 3.78 -3.26
C ALA A 16 8.53 3.19 -2.00
N GLN A 17 8.86 3.73 -0.82
CA GLN A 17 8.27 3.31 0.46
C GLN A 17 6.92 3.95 0.78
N ASN A 18 6.32 4.69 -0.16
CA ASN A 18 5.03 5.38 -0.01
C ASN A 18 4.96 6.27 1.25
N THR A 19 6.13 6.70 1.74
CA THR A 19 6.31 7.51 2.95
C THR A 19 6.24 8.98 2.63
N TYR A 20 6.75 9.34 1.46
CA TYR A 20 6.71 10.68 0.95
C TYR A 20 5.86 10.74 -0.32
N GLN A 21 5.00 11.75 -0.41
CA GLN A 21 4.31 12.13 -1.63
C GLN A 21 5.02 13.37 -2.18
N GLY A 22 5.46 13.31 -3.43
CA GLY A 22 6.11 14.45 -4.07
C GLY A 22 5.19 15.68 -4.02
N VAL A 23 5.68 16.78 -3.45
CA VAL A 23 4.98 18.07 -3.50
C VAL A 23 5.18 18.64 -4.89
N GLU A 24 4.10 18.80 -5.65
CA GLU A 24 4.20 19.37 -6.99
C GLU A 24 4.44 20.88 -6.93
N THR A 25 5.01 21.44 -8.01
CA THR A 25 5.24 22.88 -8.13
C THR A 25 3.98 23.74 -7.98
N PRO A 26 2.80 23.38 -8.55
CA PRO A 26 1.56 24.13 -8.30
C PRO A 26 1.18 24.13 -6.81
N ASP A 27 1.14 22.97 -6.15
CA ASP A 27 0.78 22.86 -4.73
C ASP A 27 1.71 23.72 -3.86
N PHE A 28 3.02 23.67 -4.13
CA PHE A 28 4.00 24.48 -3.42
C PHE A 28 3.77 25.98 -3.61
N ARG A 29 3.39 26.41 -4.81
CA ARG A 29 3.08 27.83 -5.09
C ARG A 29 1.81 28.28 -4.39
N GLU A 30 0.75 27.47 -4.40
CA GLU A 30 -0.49 27.80 -3.67
C GLU A 30 -0.23 27.97 -2.17
N LEU A 31 0.63 27.13 -1.59
CA LEU A 31 1.04 27.27 -0.19
C LEU A 31 1.84 28.54 0.06
N LEU A 32 2.75 28.91 -0.85
CA LEU A 32 3.46 30.18 -0.74
C LEU A 32 2.49 31.35 -0.84
N ASP A 33 1.53 31.33 -1.76
CA ASP A 33 0.53 32.39 -1.90
C ASP A 33 -0.31 32.51 -0.61
N TYR A 34 -0.70 31.38 -0.02
CA TYR A 34 -1.42 31.35 1.25
C TYR A 34 -0.58 31.96 2.40
N TYR A 35 0.64 31.46 2.64
CA TYR A 35 1.45 31.90 3.77
C TYR A 35 2.16 33.24 3.58
N CYS A 36 2.30 33.72 2.34
CA CYS A 36 2.86 35.04 2.05
C CYS A 36 1.80 36.13 1.91
N ASP A 37 0.50 35.82 2.07
CA ASP A 37 -0.56 36.82 2.05
C ASP A 37 -0.40 37.77 3.24
N SER A 38 -0.17 39.05 2.92
CA SER A 38 0.03 40.12 3.90
C SER A 38 -1.23 40.41 4.73
N ASN A 39 -2.39 39.94 4.29
CA ASN A 39 -3.67 40.11 4.98
C ASN A 39 -3.95 38.99 5.99
N MET A 40 -3.15 37.92 6.00
CA MET A 40 -3.35 36.80 6.90
C MET A 40 -2.64 37.06 8.24
N PRO A 41 -3.30 36.83 9.38
CA PRO A 41 -2.66 36.93 10.68
C PRO A 41 -1.56 35.88 10.82
N LEU A 42 -0.45 36.25 11.47
CA LEU A 42 0.57 35.29 11.86
C LEU A 42 -0.02 34.26 12.82
N LEU A 43 0.17 32.98 12.52
CA LEU A 43 -0.30 31.88 13.37
C LEU A 43 0.46 31.93 14.73
N PRO A 44 -0.24 31.75 15.86
CA PRO A 44 0.38 31.59 17.18
C PRO A 44 1.42 30.45 17.22
N VAL A 45 2.40 30.55 18.11
CA VAL A 45 3.48 29.55 18.25
C VAL A 45 2.97 28.18 18.73
N ASP A 46 1.79 28.15 19.35
CA ASP A 46 1.08 26.96 19.80
C ASP A 46 0.19 26.32 18.72
N GLU A 47 0.01 26.99 17.56
CA GLU A 47 -0.67 26.37 16.42
C GLU A 47 0.26 25.47 15.62
N ALA A 48 -0.29 24.34 15.15
CA ALA A 48 0.47 23.33 14.44
C ALA A 48 0.93 23.82 13.06
N GLN A 49 2.20 23.59 12.74
CA GLN A 49 2.77 23.89 11.43
C GLN A 49 2.39 22.82 10.39
N VAL A 50 2.03 23.25 9.18
CA VAL A 50 1.70 22.33 8.07
C VAL A 50 2.96 21.57 7.65
N THR A 51 2.91 20.25 7.73
CA THR A 51 3.95 19.35 7.20
C THR A 51 3.51 18.85 5.83
N LEU A 52 4.35 19.05 4.82
CA LEU A 52 4.07 18.69 3.43
C LEU A 52 4.73 17.37 3.04
N GLY A 53 4.15 16.71 2.05
CA GLY A 53 4.71 15.51 1.45
C GLY A 53 4.64 14.27 2.34
N LEU A 54 3.98 14.30 3.50
CA LEU A 54 3.62 13.09 4.21
C LEU A 54 2.27 12.57 3.70
N LYS A 55 2.22 11.29 3.34
CA LYS A 55 0.97 10.63 3.02
C LYS A 55 0.08 10.60 4.26
N LEU A 56 -1.12 11.18 4.15
CA LEU A 56 -2.14 11.04 5.19
C LEU A 56 -2.51 9.56 5.37
N LEU A 57 -2.73 9.16 6.62
CA LEU A 57 -3.01 7.77 6.96
C LEU A 57 -4.51 7.54 7.12
N HIS A 58 -4.97 6.36 6.72
CA HIS A 58 -6.34 5.96 6.98
C HIS A 58 -6.57 5.67 8.46
N GLU A 59 -7.79 5.95 8.95
CA GLU A 59 -8.18 5.50 10.29
C GLU A 59 -8.12 3.98 10.41
N ASN A 60 -8.51 3.29 9.34
CA ASN A 60 -8.38 1.84 9.22
C ASN A 60 -7.01 1.46 8.64
N PRO A 61 -6.11 0.83 9.42
CA PRO A 61 -4.78 0.44 8.95
C PRO A 61 -4.80 -0.59 7.83
N ASP A 62 -5.90 -1.34 7.67
CA ASP A 62 -6.03 -2.32 6.59
C ASP A 62 -6.13 -1.64 5.20
N LEU A 63 -6.55 -0.36 5.18
CA LEU A 63 -6.63 0.49 3.99
C LEU A 63 -5.30 1.19 3.68
N ASP A 64 -4.28 1.03 4.52
CA ASP A 64 -2.90 1.47 4.28
C ASP A 64 -2.06 0.26 3.85
N PRO A 65 -2.26 -0.28 2.64
CA PRO A 65 -1.95 -1.66 2.30
C PRO A 65 -0.48 -2.09 2.42
N LEU A 66 0.42 -1.11 2.30
CA LEU A 66 1.82 -1.11 2.71
C LEU A 66 2.18 0.33 3.17
N GLY A 67 1.17 1.07 3.63
CA GLY A 67 1.22 2.51 3.85
C GLY A 67 1.92 2.80 5.15
N THR A 68 3.18 3.18 5.00
CA THR A 68 4.05 3.81 5.98
C THR A 68 4.30 3.04 7.26
N ILE A 69 5.48 2.42 7.28
CA ILE A 69 6.10 1.79 8.45
C ILE A 69 6.02 2.65 9.72
N TRP A 70 6.05 3.98 9.59
CA TRP A 70 5.89 4.93 10.69
C TRP A 70 4.43 5.08 11.14
N GLY A 71 3.45 4.96 10.25
CA GLY A 71 2.02 5.11 10.55
C GLY A 71 1.44 4.01 11.45
N ARG A 72 2.17 2.92 11.66
CA ARG A 72 1.83 1.87 12.63
C ARG A 72 2.26 2.17 14.05
N ASN A 73 3.21 3.08 14.24
CA ASN A 73 3.66 3.42 15.58
C ASN A 73 2.52 4.17 16.32
N PRO A 74 2.11 3.71 17.52
CA PRO A 74 1.03 4.31 18.30
C PRO A 74 1.17 5.82 18.51
N MET A 75 2.41 6.34 18.53
CA MET A 75 2.67 7.77 18.66
C MET A 75 2.09 8.59 17.49
N PHE A 76 1.97 8.01 16.30
CA PHE A 76 1.42 8.68 15.12
C PHE A 76 -0.06 8.36 14.88
N LYS A 77 -0.75 7.73 15.84
CA LYS A 77 -2.19 7.43 15.72
C LYS A 77 -3.03 8.68 15.43
N ALA A 78 -2.64 9.83 15.98
CA ALA A 78 -3.33 11.11 15.77
C ALA A 78 -3.19 11.67 14.33
N LEU A 79 -2.25 11.13 13.53
CA LEU A 79 -2.08 11.48 12.12
C LEU A 79 -3.00 10.67 11.19
N ARG A 80 -3.67 9.63 11.72
CA ARG A 80 -4.72 8.90 11.00
C ARG A 80 -5.98 9.74 10.97
N ARG A 81 -6.23 10.36 9.82
CA ARG A 81 -7.35 11.31 9.63
C ARG A 81 -8.15 11.05 8.37
N LEU A 82 -7.67 10.19 7.47
CA LEU A 82 -8.44 9.84 6.29
C LEU A 82 -9.49 8.79 6.68
N THR A 83 -10.70 9.27 6.90
CA THR A 83 -11.90 8.48 6.71
C THR A 83 -12.01 8.15 5.22
N GLN A 84 -12.50 6.95 4.90
CA GLN A 84 -12.71 6.53 3.51
C GLN A 84 -13.59 7.58 2.82
N THR A 85 -13.06 8.38 1.89
CA THR A 85 -13.88 9.28 1.08
C THR A 85 -14.72 8.44 0.15
N ASP A 86 -16.04 8.70 0.14
CA ASP A 86 -17.07 8.04 -0.65
C ASP A 86 -16.90 8.26 -2.17
N SER A 87 -15.84 7.73 -2.76
CA SER A 87 -15.76 7.48 -4.19
C SER A 87 -15.63 5.97 -4.42
N SER A 88 -16.72 5.38 -4.90
CA SER A 88 -16.99 3.95 -5.10
C SER A 88 -17.45 3.17 -3.84
N SER A 89 -18.76 3.07 -3.75
CA SER A 89 -19.52 2.14 -2.91
C SER A 89 -18.94 0.72 -2.92
N SER A 90 -18.48 0.25 -1.76
CA SER A 90 -18.53 -1.17 -1.39
C SER A 90 -18.40 -1.28 0.14
N PRO A 91 -19.39 -1.84 0.85
CA PRO A 91 -19.38 -1.90 2.32
C PRO A 91 -18.35 -2.95 2.78
N LYS A 92 -17.21 -2.54 3.35
CA LYS A 92 -16.04 -3.42 3.60
C LYS A 92 -16.04 -4.24 4.89
N GLU A 93 -17.18 -4.42 5.54
CA GLU A 93 -17.39 -5.63 6.35
C GLU A 93 -17.67 -6.85 5.44
N SER A 94 -18.06 -6.59 4.18
CA SER A 94 -18.17 -7.59 3.12
C SER A 94 -16.83 -7.94 2.46
N ALA A 95 -15.78 -7.13 2.52
CA ALA A 95 -14.52 -7.39 1.80
C ALA A 95 -13.66 -8.50 2.41
N LYS A 96 -13.57 -8.56 3.76
CA LYS A 96 -12.98 -9.72 4.47
C LYS A 96 -13.81 -11.00 4.27
N LYS A 97 -15.13 -10.84 4.11
CA LYS A 97 -16.05 -11.91 3.74
C LYS A 97 -15.89 -12.29 2.26
N SER A 98 -15.52 -11.35 1.38
CA SER A 98 -15.50 -11.47 -0.08
C SER A 98 -14.30 -12.24 -0.59
N MET A 99 -13.09 -11.98 -0.11
CA MET A 99 -11.91 -12.66 -0.68
C MET A 99 -11.89 -14.15 -0.32
N ALA A 100 -12.19 -14.45 0.94
CA ALA A 100 -12.37 -15.82 1.38
C ALA A 100 -13.56 -16.50 0.68
N SER A 101 -14.70 -15.80 0.52
CA SER A 101 -15.85 -16.37 -0.21
C SER A 101 -15.57 -16.60 -1.69
N MET A 102 -14.84 -15.70 -2.35
CA MET A 102 -14.47 -15.83 -3.77
C MET A 102 -13.56 -17.03 -3.99
N ILE A 103 -12.59 -17.26 -3.10
CA ILE A 103 -11.72 -18.45 -3.18
C ILE A 103 -12.50 -19.74 -2.89
N THR A 104 -13.43 -19.73 -1.93
CA THR A 104 -14.30 -20.90 -1.69
C THR A 104 -15.30 -21.16 -2.80
N ALA A 105 -15.70 -20.12 -3.55
CA ALA A 105 -16.64 -20.22 -4.67
C ALA A 105 -15.94 -20.53 -6.01
N ALA A 106 -14.61 -20.52 -6.03
CA ALA A 106 -13.83 -20.87 -7.22
C ALA A 106 -13.98 -22.38 -7.53
N ASN A 107 -14.40 -22.68 -8.75
CA ASN A 107 -14.62 -24.06 -9.19
C ASN A 107 -13.31 -24.81 -9.45
N THR A 108 -12.27 -24.09 -9.89
CA THR A 108 -10.96 -24.67 -10.23
C THR A 108 -9.82 -24.06 -9.42
N ALA A 109 -8.65 -24.72 -9.43
CA ALA A 109 -7.46 -24.18 -8.80
C ALA A 109 -7.00 -22.91 -9.53
N GLU A 110 -7.05 -22.93 -10.86
CA GLU A 110 -6.71 -21.82 -11.73
C GLU A 110 -7.58 -20.58 -11.45
N ASP A 111 -8.89 -20.74 -11.27
CA ASP A 111 -9.78 -19.62 -10.94
C ASP A 111 -9.40 -18.97 -9.60
N ALA A 112 -9.10 -19.79 -8.59
CA ALA A 112 -8.67 -19.31 -7.29
C ALA A 112 -7.32 -18.55 -7.38
N ILE A 113 -6.40 -19.04 -8.21
CA ILE A 113 -5.12 -18.38 -8.47
C ILE A 113 -5.36 -17.02 -9.12
N GLN A 114 -6.23 -16.91 -10.12
CA GLN A 114 -6.53 -15.62 -10.76
C GLN A 114 -7.16 -14.61 -9.80
N ILE A 115 -8.02 -15.05 -8.89
CA ILE A 115 -8.56 -14.20 -7.81
C ILE A 115 -7.42 -13.70 -6.91
N VAL A 116 -6.48 -14.56 -6.52
CA VAL A 116 -5.35 -14.15 -5.67
C VAL A 116 -4.38 -13.24 -6.44
N VAL A 117 -4.14 -13.49 -7.72
CA VAL A 117 -3.30 -12.62 -8.58
C VAL A 117 -3.90 -11.22 -8.67
N SER A 118 -5.18 -11.09 -9.03
CA SER A 118 -5.83 -9.78 -9.11
C SER A 118 -5.80 -9.03 -7.77
N ALA A 119 -6.01 -9.74 -6.66
CA ALA A 119 -5.92 -9.18 -5.32
C ALA A 119 -4.49 -8.72 -4.96
N LEU A 120 -3.47 -9.52 -5.31
CA LEU A 120 -2.06 -9.19 -5.11
C LEU A 120 -1.67 -7.96 -5.93
N THR A 121 -2.00 -7.94 -7.22
CA THR A 121 -1.67 -6.84 -8.12
C THR A 121 -2.30 -5.53 -7.63
N THR A 122 -3.58 -5.56 -7.26
CA THR A 122 -4.26 -4.39 -6.68
C THR A 122 -3.62 -3.93 -5.37
N ARG A 123 -3.19 -4.88 -4.52
CA ARG A 123 -2.52 -4.57 -3.25
C ARG A 123 -1.14 -3.95 -3.49
N LEU A 124 -0.37 -4.48 -4.43
CA LEU A 124 0.98 -4.02 -4.72
C LEU A 124 0.97 -2.67 -5.45
N SER A 125 0.09 -2.46 -6.42
CA SER A 125 -0.02 -1.20 -7.16
C SER A 125 -0.37 -0.02 -6.25
N SER A 126 -1.31 -0.21 -5.31
CA SER A 126 -1.65 0.82 -4.31
C SER A 126 -0.49 1.22 -3.38
N THR A 127 0.59 0.44 -3.37
CA THR A 127 1.78 0.71 -2.57
C THR A 127 2.82 1.51 -3.33
N ILE A 128 3.02 1.19 -4.60
CA ILE A 128 4.08 1.77 -5.40
C ILE A 128 3.53 3.07 -5.99
N ALA A 129 4.10 4.21 -5.60
CA ALA A 129 3.61 5.51 -6.05
C ALA A 129 3.62 5.60 -7.59
N GLY A 130 2.47 5.91 -8.18
CA GLY A 130 2.30 6.04 -9.63
C GLY A 130 2.24 4.71 -10.41
N MET A 131 2.07 3.57 -9.73
CA MET A 131 1.87 2.27 -10.38
C MET A 131 0.38 1.92 -10.44
N ASP A 132 -0.17 1.73 -11.64
CA ASP A 132 -1.50 1.17 -11.82
C ASP A 132 -1.46 -0.36 -11.85
N PRO A 133 -2.53 -1.04 -11.40
CA PRO A 133 -2.57 -2.50 -11.38
C PRO A 133 -2.44 -3.13 -12.78
N GLU A 134 -2.91 -2.45 -13.82
CA GLU A 134 -2.81 -2.92 -15.22
C GLU A 134 -1.38 -2.86 -15.77
N ASP A 135 -0.54 -1.98 -15.23
CA ASP A 135 0.86 -1.81 -15.66
C ASP A 135 1.81 -2.83 -15.02
N MET A 136 1.31 -3.60 -14.05
CA MET A 136 2.11 -4.59 -13.34
C MET A 136 2.27 -5.90 -14.13
N ASP A 137 3.49 -6.15 -14.58
CA ASP A 137 3.90 -7.43 -15.17
C ASP A 137 3.89 -8.61 -14.15
N GLN A 138 2.83 -9.42 -14.20
CA GLN A 138 2.61 -10.56 -13.31
C GLN A 138 3.69 -11.66 -13.41
N SER A 139 4.49 -11.65 -14.49
CA SER A 139 5.59 -12.61 -14.69
C SER A 139 6.86 -12.25 -13.90
N LYS A 140 6.93 -11.05 -13.31
CA LYS A 140 8.07 -10.59 -12.52
C LYS A 140 7.93 -10.90 -11.03
N PRO A 141 9.05 -11.11 -10.31
CA PRO A 141 9.02 -11.29 -8.87
C PRO A 141 8.65 -9.98 -8.17
N ILE A 142 8.05 -10.05 -6.98
CA ILE A 142 7.66 -8.87 -6.19
C ILE A 142 8.86 -7.95 -5.86
N GLN A 143 10.06 -8.51 -5.80
CA GLN A 143 11.31 -7.77 -5.55
C GLN A 143 11.66 -6.82 -6.68
N ALA A 144 11.25 -7.11 -7.92
CA ALA A 144 11.47 -6.23 -9.06
C ALA A 144 10.73 -4.89 -8.91
N TYR A 145 9.74 -4.84 -8.02
CA TYR A 145 8.93 -3.65 -7.72
C TYR A 145 9.40 -2.89 -6.48
N GLY A 146 10.58 -3.20 -5.95
CA GLY A 146 11.13 -2.49 -4.78
C GLY A 146 10.50 -2.89 -3.44
N ILE A 147 9.78 -4.01 -3.39
CA ILE A 147 9.26 -4.58 -2.15
C ILE A 147 10.43 -5.02 -1.26
N ASP A 148 10.56 -4.41 -0.08
CA ASP A 148 11.62 -4.69 0.89
C ASP A 148 11.23 -5.78 1.92
N SER A 149 12.18 -6.13 2.81
CA SER A 149 11.99 -7.18 3.83
C SER A 149 10.87 -6.86 4.83
N LEU A 150 10.62 -5.59 5.13
CA LEU A 150 9.58 -5.17 6.07
C LEU A 150 8.19 -5.24 5.41
N GLN A 151 8.09 -4.83 4.15
CA GLN A 151 6.89 -4.99 3.32
C GLN A 151 6.55 -6.47 3.12
N VAL A 152 7.55 -7.37 3.02
CA VAL A 152 7.29 -8.82 2.96
C VAL A 152 6.67 -9.36 4.25
N MET A 153 7.09 -8.88 5.43
CA MET A 153 6.45 -9.28 6.69
C MET A 153 4.99 -8.86 6.76
N GLU A 154 4.68 -7.69 6.21
CA GLU A 154 3.32 -7.19 6.08
C GLU A 154 2.50 -8.05 5.11
N LEU A 155 3.04 -8.36 3.93
CA LEU A 155 2.41 -9.26 2.97
C LEU A 155 2.09 -10.62 3.59
N ARG A 156 3.03 -11.21 4.35
CA ARG A 156 2.78 -12.45 5.10
C ARG A 156 1.59 -12.33 6.04
N SER A 157 1.54 -11.24 6.81
CA SER A 157 0.44 -10.96 7.73
C SER A 157 -0.89 -10.81 6.99
N TRP A 158 -0.86 -10.16 5.82
CA TRP A 158 -2.03 -9.99 4.96
C TRP A 158 -2.50 -11.33 4.35
N PHE A 159 -1.58 -12.21 3.94
CA PHE A 159 -1.91 -13.56 3.44
C PHE A 159 -2.58 -14.41 4.52
N LEU A 160 -2.04 -14.39 5.73
CA LEU A 160 -2.60 -15.13 6.86
C LEU A 160 -4.03 -14.63 7.19
N ARG A 161 -4.25 -13.31 7.12
CA ARG A 161 -5.56 -12.71 7.43
C ARG A 161 -6.62 -12.99 6.36
N ASN A 162 -6.28 -12.82 5.09
CA ASN A 162 -7.27 -12.84 3.98
C ASN A 162 -7.40 -14.20 3.30
N PHE A 163 -6.31 -14.97 3.24
CA PHE A 163 -6.27 -16.24 2.54
C PHE A 163 -6.08 -17.44 3.49
N LYS A 164 -5.91 -17.21 4.80
CA LYS A 164 -5.54 -18.25 5.78
C LYS A 164 -4.31 -19.04 5.33
N ALA A 165 -3.38 -18.37 4.66
CA ALA A 165 -2.16 -18.95 4.14
C ALA A 165 -0.96 -18.40 4.92
N ASP A 166 -0.24 -19.26 5.63
CA ASP A 166 1.02 -18.90 6.30
C ASP A 166 2.20 -19.31 5.42
N LEU A 167 2.87 -18.32 4.83
CA LEU A 167 4.05 -18.52 3.99
C LEU A 167 5.29 -18.00 4.70
N PRO A 168 6.39 -18.77 4.74
CA PRO A 168 7.66 -18.26 5.21
C PRO A 168 8.12 -17.06 4.37
N THR A 169 8.76 -16.07 5.00
CA THR A 169 9.28 -14.87 4.33
C THR A 169 10.20 -15.20 3.15
N PHE A 170 11.04 -16.24 3.28
CA PHE A 170 11.92 -16.69 2.21
C PHE A 170 11.15 -17.25 0.99
N SER A 171 9.97 -17.86 1.20
CA SER A 171 9.12 -18.35 0.10
C SER A 171 8.44 -17.20 -0.63
N ILE A 172 8.09 -16.13 0.09
CA ILE A 172 7.51 -14.93 -0.49
C ILE A 172 8.56 -14.18 -1.33
N LEU A 173 9.77 -14.03 -0.79
CA LEU A 173 10.91 -13.42 -1.50
C LEU A 173 11.43 -14.30 -2.64
N GLY A 174 11.42 -15.62 -2.47
CA GLY A 174 11.92 -16.57 -3.46
C GLY A 174 10.94 -16.88 -4.59
N ALA A 175 9.73 -16.30 -4.58
CA ALA A 175 8.76 -16.54 -5.62
C ALA A 175 9.22 -15.90 -6.95
N PRO A 176 9.28 -16.68 -8.05
CA PRO A 176 9.84 -16.20 -9.32
C PRO A 176 8.91 -15.18 -10.02
N SER A 177 7.63 -15.17 -9.68
CA SER A 177 6.63 -14.26 -10.27
C SER A 177 5.46 -14.00 -9.31
N ILE A 178 4.68 -12.94 -9.56
CA ILE A 178 3.42 -12.68 -8.83
C ILE A 178 2.46 -13.86 -8.98
N SER A 179 2.37 -14.44 -10.19
CA SER A 179 1.54 -15.62 -10.43
C SER A 179 2.00 -16.85 -9.64
N ALA A 180 3.32 -17.11 -9.57
CA ALA A 180 3.85 -18.22 -8.77
C ALA A 180 3.65 -18.02 -7.27
N LEU A 181 3.73 -16.77 -6.80
CA LEU A 181 3.39 -16.42 -5.42
C LEU A 181 1.90 -16.67 -5.14
N ALA A 182 1.02 -16.29 -6.06
CA ALA A 182 -0.42 -16.55 -5.96
C ALA A 182 -0.73 -18.05 -5.88
N SER A 183 -0.10 -18.87 -6.72
CA SER A 183 -0.19 -20.34 -6.64
C SER A 183 0.24 -20.85 -5.26
N SER A 184 1.37 -20.37 -4.74
CA SER A 184 1.86 -20.77 -3.42
C SER A 184 0.90 -20.37 -2.29
N ILE A 185 0.22 -19.23 -2.42
CA ILE A 185 -0.81 -18.78 -1.47
C ILE A 185 -2.03 -19.69 -1.53
N VAL A 186 -2.52 -20.03 -2.73
CA VAL A 186 -3.66 -20.95 -2.90
C VAL A 186 -3.33 -22.34 -2.35
N ASP A 187 -2.13 -22.86 -2.62
CA ASP A 187 -1.68 -24.17 -2.13
C ASP A 187 -1.57 -24.25 -0.61
N LYS A 188 -1.19 -23.14 0.04
CA LYS A 188 -1.10 -23.01 1.50
C LYS A 188 -2.39 -22.51 2.14
N SER A 189 -3.37 -22.10 1.35
CA SER A 189 -4.62 -21.56 1.86
C SER A 189 -5.45 -22.65 2.52
N GLY A 190 -5.85 -22.42 3.78
CA GLY A 190 -6.82 -23.27 4.47
C GLY A 190 -8.27 -23.12 3.97
N LEU A 191 -8.52 -22.38 2.88
CA LEU A 191 -9.87 -22.03 2.41
C LEU A 191 -10.40 -22.95 1.30
N ARG A 192 -9.55 -23.63 0.54
CA ARG A 192 -10.03 -24.66 -0.41
C ARG A 192 -10.16 -26.00 0.30
N SER A 193 -11.34 -26.61 0.18
CA SER A 193 -11.52 -28.04 0.48
C SER A 193 -10.63 -28.85 -0.47
N LYS A 194 -9.68 -29.62 0.06
CA LYS A 194 -8.99 -30.65 -0.73
C LYS A 194 -10.04 -31.70 -1.10
N VAL A 195 -10.50 -31.67 -2.36
CA VAL A 195 -11.22 -32.79 -2.97
C VAL A 195 -10.18 -33.75 -3.56
#